data_AF-A0A933BEH3-F1
#
_entry.id   AF-A0A933BEH3-F1
#
_cell.length_a   1.000
_cell.length_b   1.000
_cell.length_c   1.000
_cell.angle_alpha   90.00
_cell.angle_beta   90.00
_cell.angle_gamma   90.00
#
_symmetry.space_group_name_H-M   'P 1'
#
loop_
_entity.id
_entity.type
_entity.pdbx_description
1 polymer ?
#
loop_
_entity_poly.entity_id
_entity_poly.type
_entity_poly.pdbx_seq_one_letter_code
_entity_poly.pdbx_strand_id
1 'polypeptide(L)'
;MLRETASAIAGGKLKILLIWIKMIEGDSEPAARQQASLWADRRVAFQGWDAEKEIGELFRRTLGLTRPAWDVYLIYPPASRWTGMNPPAPECWMHQLELDSGADPRSWLDRDRLWRELERPRGSGG
;
A
#
# COMPACT_ATOMS: atom_id res chain seq x y z
N MET A 1 0.03 11.07 -13.18
CA MET A 1 -0.44 12.23 -12.40
C MET A 1 -0.45 12.01 -10.87
N LEU A 2 -0.16 10.80 -10.35
CA LEU A 2 0.34 10.58 -8.97
C LEU A 2 1.79 11.09 -8.76
N ARG A 3 2.38 11.67 -9.81
CA ARG A 3 3.82 11.95 -9.97
C ARG A 3 4.27 13.25 -9.29
N GLU A 4 3.38 14.22 -9.10
CA GLU A 4 3.75 15.54 -8.57
C GLU A 4 3.42 15.69 -7.08
N THR A 5 2.41 15.00 -6.60
CA THR A 5 1.84 15.27 -5.27
C THR A 5 2.71 14.76 -4.13
N ALA A 6 3.62 13.81 -4.39
CA ALA A 6 4.37 13.19 -3.32
C ALA A 6 5.47 14.13 -2.74
N SER A 7 5.92 15.17 -3.43
CA SER A 7 7.13 15.95 -3.08
C SER A 7 7.11 16.61 -1.68
N ALA A 8 5.94 16.85 -1.10
CA ALA A 8 5.79 17.64 0.14
C ALA A 8 5.65 16.84 1.45
N ILE A 9 5.73 15.49 1.45
CA ILE A 9 5.62 14.72 2.71
C ILE A 9 6.91 14.84 3.52
N ALA A 10 6.83 15.67 4.57
CA ALA A 10 7.68 15.79 5.75
C ALA A 10 9.00 14.99 5.74
N GLY A 11 10.08 15.65 5.31
CA GLY A 11 11.44 15.41 5.84
C GLY A 11 12.10 14.07 5.49
N GLY A 12 11.73 13.40 4.40
CA GLY A 12 12.45 12.23 3.88
C GLY A 12 12.36 10.95 4.73
N LYS A 13 11.49 10.91 5.75
CA LYS A 13 11.30 9.74 6.63
C LYS A 13 10.32 8.72 6.07
N LEU A 14 9.48 9.10 5.11
CA LEU A 14 8.56 8.17 4.46
C LEU A 14 9.37 7.15 3.64
N LYS A 15 9.05 5.87 3.85
CA LYS A 15 9.52 4.75 3.03
C LYS A 15 8.31 4.09 2.40
N ILE A 16 8.39 3.85 1.10
CA ILE A 16 7.34 3.26 0.29
C ILE A 16 7.80 1.87 -0.14
N LEU A 17 6.96 0.87 0.10
CA LEU A 17 7.10 -0.47 -0.45
C LEU A 17 5.97 -0.63 -1.46
N LEU A 18 6.30 -0.87 -2.73
CA LEU A 18 5.31 -1.13 -3.78
C LEU A 18 5.37 -2.60 -4.17
N ILE A 19 4.24 -3.28 -4.07
CA ILE A 19 4.10 -4.68 -4.50
C ILE A 19 3.11 -4.69 -5.67
N TRP A 20 3.59 -5.14 -6.82
CA TRP A 20 2.82 -5.32 -8.04
C TRP A 20 2.26 -6.74 -8.03
N ILE A 21 0.95 -6.90 -8.13
CA ILE A 21 0.27 -8.21 -8.00
C ILE A 21 -0.43 -8.55 -9.32
N LYS A 22 -0.35 -9.82 -9.73
CA LYS A 22 -1.00 -10.31 -10.95
C LYS A 22 -2.52 -10.49 -10.79
N MET A 23 -3.32 -9.43 -10.86
CA MET A 23 -4.75 -9.51 -10.53
C MET A 23 -5.66 -9.73 -11.72
N ILE A 24 -5.38 -9.09 -12.85
CA ILE A 24 -6.21 -9.14 -14.05
C ILE A 24 -5.45 -9.73 -15.25
N GLU A 25 -6.20 -10.06 -16.30
CA GLU A 25 -5.60 -10.47 -17.58
C GLU A 25 -4.71 -9.35 -18.14
N GLY A 26 -3.50 -9.71 -18.56
CA GLY A 26 -2.48 -8.76 -19.00
C GLY A 26 -1.46 -8.37 -17.93
N ASP A 27 -1.76 -8.61 -16.64
CA ASP A 27 -0.75 -8.41 -15.60
C ASP A 27 0.39 -9.42 -15.76
N SER A 28 1.62 -8.91 -15.78
CA SER A 28 2.82 -9.69 -16.00
C SER A 28 4.02 -9.01 -15.37
N GLU A 29 5.06 -9.80 -15.05
CA GLU A 29 6.30 -9.23 -14.51
C GLU A 29 6.93 -8.18 -15.44
N PRO A 30 6.99 -8.35 -16.77
CA PRO A 30 7.50 -7.30 -17.65
C PRO A 30 6.69 -6.00 -17.58
N ALA A 31 5.35 -6.09 -17.54
CA ALA A 31 4.48 -4.92 -17.40
C ALA A 31 4.68 -4.23 -16.04
N ALA A 32 4.77 -5.02 -14.96
CA ALA A 32 5.06 -4.51 -13.62
C ALA A 32 6.43 -3.83 -13.56
N ARG A 33 7.49 -4.42 -14.14
CA ARG A 33 8.82 -3.81 -14.23
C ARG A 33 8.81 -2.51 -15.03
N GLN A 34 8.07 -2.46 -16.13
CA GLN A 34 7.90 -1.23 -16.91
C GLN A 34 7.24 -0.13 -16.06
N GLN A 35 6.14 -0.42 -15.37
CA GLN A 35 5.50 0.56 -14.49
C GLN A 35 6.41 0.95 -13.32
N ALA A 36 7.08 -0.01 -12.69
CA ALA A 36 8.03 0.20 -11.60
C ALA A 36 9.16 1.18 -11.97
N SER A 37 9.65 1.10 -13.22
CA SER A 37 10.69 2.00 -13.73
C SER A 37 10.27 3.48 -13.80
N LEU A 38 8.95 3.75 -13.82
CA LEU A 38 8.41 5.10 -13.81
C LEU A 38 8.40 5.72 -12.40
N TRP A 39 8.71 4.93 -11.37
CA TRP A 39 8.79 5.36 -9.97
C TRP A 39 10.25 5.58 -9.55
N ALA A 40 10.79 6.76 -9.85
CA ALA A 40 12.15 7.18 -9.49
C ALA A 40 12.23 7.94 -8.14
N ASP A 41 11.20 7.83 -7.30
CA ASP A 41 11.13 8.56 -6.03
C ASP A 41 12.05 7.92 -4.97
N ARG A 42 12.92 8.73 -4.34
CA ARG A 42 13.89 8.28 -3.33
C ARG A 42 13.26 7.65 -2.08
N ARG A 43 11.96 7.83 -1.87
CA ARG A 43 11.22 7.20 -0.77
C ARG A 43 10.82 5.78 -1.08
N VAL A 44 10.81 5.37 -2.35
CA VAL A 44 10.59 3.98 -2.74
C VAL A 44 11.80 3.15 -2.29
N ALA A 45 11.60 2.43 -1.20
CA ALA A 45 12.62 1.60 -0.58
C ALA A 45 12.66 0.21 -1.22
N PHE A 46 11.52 -0.26 -1.72
CA PHE A 46 11.36 -1.57 -2.31
C PHE A 46 10.28 -1.56 -3.38
N GLN A 47 10.53 -2.28 -4.47
CA GLN A 47 9.50 -2.67 -5.44
C GLN A 47 9.62 -4.17 -5.68
N GLY A 48 8.49 -4.88 -5.67
CA GLY A 48 8.44 -6.33 -5.89
C GLY A 48 7.28 -6.74 -6.79
N TRP A 49 7.44 -7.88 -7.45
CA TRP A 49 6.38 -8.53 -8.22
C TRP A 49 5.94 -9.79 -7.50
N ASP A 50 4.62 -9.97 -7.36
CA ASP A 50 3.98 -11.13 -6.76
C ASP A 50 3.04 -11.78 -7.77
N ALA A 51 3.55 -12.82 -8.44
CA ALA A 51 2.81 -13.58 -9.44
C ALA A 51 1.69 -14.42 -8.82
N GLU A 52 1.90 -14.89 -7.58
CA GLU A 52 1.05 -15.87 -6.90
C GLU A 52 0.02 -15.21 -5.96
N LYS A 53 0.07 -13.88 -5.82
CA LYS A 53 -0.82 -13.07 -4.97
C LYS A 53 -0.67 -13.39 -3.47
N GLU A 54 0.46 -13.96 -3.06
CA GLU A 54 0.72 -14.36 -1.69
C GLU A 54 0.61 -13.19 -0.71
N ILE A 55 1.15 -12.02 -1.07
CA ILE A 55 1.07 -10.82 -0.25
C ILE A 55 -0.37 -10.31 -0.17
N GLY A 56 -1.10 -10.36 -1.29
CA GLY A 56 -2.52 -10.00 -1.32
C GLY A 56 -3.35 -10.90 -0.39
N GLU A 57 -3.11 -12.22 -0.40
CA GLU A 57 -3.81 -13.16 0.48
C GLU A 57 -3.41 -12.99 1.97
N LEU A 58 -2.14 -12.70 2.26
CA LEU A 58 -1.70 -12.39 3.62
C LEU A 58 -2.42 -11.16 4.17
N PHE A 59 -2.48 -10.08 3.38
CA PHE A 59 -3.18 -8.86 3.79
C PHE A 59 -4.69 -9.00 3.81
N ARG A 60 -5.28 -9.90 3.02
CA ARG A 60 -6.72 -10.17 3.07
C ARG A 60 -7.20 -10.44 4.49
N ARG A 61 -6.47 -11.28 5.24
CA ARG A 61 -6.82 -11.64 6.62
C ARG A 61 -6.68 -10.45 7.57
N THR A 62 -5.55 -9.74 7.48
CA THR A 62 -5.29 -8.56 8.33
C THR A 62 -6.29 -7.44 8.10
N LEU A 63 -6.80 -7.30 6.87
CA LEU A 63 -7.76 -6.25 6.49
C LEU A 63 -9.23 -6.69 6.55
N GLY A 64 -9.51 -7.95 6.89
CA GLY A 64 -10.88 -8.48 6.95
C GLY A 64 -11.58 -8.60 5.60
N LEU A 65 -10.81 -8.74 4.51
CA LEU A 65 -11.33 -8.80 3.14
C LEU A 65 -11.79 -10.23 2.77
N THR A 66 -12.69 -10.32 1.79
CA THR A 66 -13.15 -11.59 1.20
C THR A 66 -12.29 -12.02 0.01
N ARG A 67 -11.48 -11.11 -0.55
CA ARG A 67 -10.63 -11.32 -1.72
C ARG A 67 -9.19 -10.85 -1.44
N PRO A 68 -8.17 -11.36 -2.16
CA PRO A 68 -6.79 -10.88 -2.02
C PRO A 68 -6.73 -9.35 -2.09
N ALA A 69 -5.95 -8.76 -1.19
CA ALA A 69 -5.78 -7.31 -1.14
C ALA A 69 -4.97 -6.83 -2.35
N TRP A 70 -5.58 -5.99 -3.17
CA TRP A 70 -4.96 -5.28 -4.29
C TRP A 70 -5.57 -3.88 -4.37
N ASP A 71 -4.88 -2.93 -4.99
CA ASP A 71 -5.28 -1.51 -4.97
C ASP A 71 -5.60 -0.98 -3.56
N VAL A 72 -4.73 -1.33 -2.60
CA VAL A 72 -4.80 -0.87 -1.21
C VAL A 72 -3.61 0.03 -0.87
N TYR A 73 -3.85 1.01 0.01
CA TYR A 73 -2.87 1.96 0.49
C TYR A 73 -2.75 1.80 1.99
N LEU A 74 -1.65 1.24 2.47
CA LEU A 74 -1.46 0.89 3.88
C LEU A 74 -0.43 1.84 4.52
N ILE A 75 -0.81 2.51 5.61
CA ILE A 75 0.10 3.40 6.33
C ILE A 75 0.44 2.83 7.70
N TYR A 76 1.73 2.69 7.93
CA TYR A 76 2.31 2.18 9.16
C TYR A 76 3.09 3.26 9.92
N PRO A 77 3.04 3.28 11.25
CA PRO A 77 3.97 4.08 12.05
C PRO A 77 5.42 3.54 11.94
N PRO A 78 6.44 4.37 12.21
CA PRO A 78 7.85 3.99 12.07
C PRO A 78 8.30 2.74 12.84
N ALA A 79 7.58 2.36 13.90
CA ALA A 79 7.91 1.23 14.76
C ALA A 79 7.18 -0.08 14.38
N SER A 80 6.34 -0.08 13.33
CA SER A 80 5.65 -1.30 12.89
C SER A 80 6.65 -2.35 12.42
N ARG A 81 6.49 -3.57 12.93
CA ARG A 81 7.29 -4.73 12.54
C ARG A 81 6.40 -5.90 12.17
N TRP A 82 6.77 -6.60 11.11
CA TRP A 82 6.17 -7.88 10.75
C TRP A 82 7.01 -9.00 11.38
N THR A 83 6.58 -9.48 12.55
CA THR A 83 7.31 -10.49 13.34
C THR A 83 6.63 -11.86 13.39
N GLY A 84 5.42 -11.98 12.87
CA GLY A 84 4.62 -13.20 12.88
C GLY A 84 4.19 -13.64 11.49
N MET A 85 3.30 -14.63 11.45
CA MET A 85 2.80 -15.20 10.20
C MET A 85 1.87 -14.23 9.44
N ASN A 86 1.13 -13.38 10.14
CA ASN A 86 0.29 -12.35 9.54
C ASN A 86 0.99 -10.98 9.61
N PRO A 87 0.81 -10.12 8.60
CA PRO A 87 1.32 -8.76 8.66
C PRO A 87 0.59 -7.96 9.75
N PRO A 88 1.27 -6.96 10.37
CA PRO A 88 0.64 -6.10 11.37
C PRO A 88 -0.53 -5.34 10.74
N ALA A 89 -1.53 -4.99 11.55
CA ALA A 89 -2.58 -4.10 11.10
C ALA A 89 -2.00 -2.71 10.78
N PRO A 90 -2.38 -2.10 9.64
CA PRO A 90 -2.01 -0.71 9.38
C PRO A 90 -2.75 0.22 10.34
N GLU A 91 -2.14 1.35 10.67
CA GLU A 91 -2.80 2.37 11.50
C GLU A 91 -3.90 3.09 10.70
N CYS A 92 -3.71 3.21 9.39
CA CYS A 92 -4.71 3.68 8.45
C CYS A 92 -4.54 2.93 7.13
N TRP A 93 -5.65 2.59 6.49
CA TRP A 93 -5.64 2.12 5.12
C TRP A 93 -6.81 2.65 4.30
N MET A 94 -6.64 2.63 2.98
CA MET A 94 -7.68 2.95 2.00
C MET A 94 -7.62 1.97 0.83
N HIS A 95 -8.68 1.89 0.03
CA HIS A 95 -8.75 0.96 -1.09
C HIS A 95 -9.48 1.52 -2.32
N GLN A 96 -9.30 0.85 -3.46
CA GLN A 96 -10.13 1.01 -4.66
C GLN A 96 -10.80 -0.31 -5.08
N LEU A 97 -11.01 -1.20 -4.11
CA LEU A 97 -11.59 -2.53 -4.30
C LEU A 97 -13.09 -2.50 -4.67
N GLU A 98 -13.52 -3.49 -5.44
CA GLU A 98 -14.92 -3.73 -5.80
C GLU A 98 -15.83 -3.93 -4.57
N LEU A 99 -17.15 -3.72 -4.75
CA LEU A 99 -18.15 -3.81 -3.67
C LEU A 99 -18.24 -5.20 -3.02
N ASP A 100 -17.85 -6.27 -3.72
CA ASP A 100 -17.88 -7.64 -3.22
C ASP A 100 -16.66 -8.03 -2.36
N SER A 101 -15.68 -7.11 -2.22
CA SER A 101 -14.41 -7.35 -1.51
C SER A 101 -14.53 -7.43 0.02
N GLY A 102 -15.68 -7.03 0.58
CA GLY A 102 -15.89 -6.92 2.02
C GLY A 102 -15.23 -5.68 2.66
N ALA A 103 -14.59 -4.82 1.87
CA ALA A 103 -14.01 -3.58 2.36
C ALA A 103 -15.09 -2.57 2.77
N ASP A 104 -14.87 -1.82 3.86
CA ASP A 104 -15.78 -0.73 4.27
C ASP A 104 -15.75 0.39 3.22
N PRO A 105 -16.87 0.74 2.56
CA PRO A 105 -16.92 1.81 1.56
C PRO A 105 -16.43 3.17 2.07
N ARG A 106 -16.46 3.42 3.38
CA ARG A 106 -15.91 4.65 4.00
C ARG A 106 -14.38 4.72 3.94
N SER A 107 -13.74 3.60 3.63
CA SER A 107 -12.29 3.49 3.44
C SER A 107 -11.91 3.55 1.95
N TRP A 108 -12.83 3.93 1.06
CA TRP A 108 -12.47 4.24 -0.33
C TRP A 108 -11.35 5.30 -0.38
N LEU A 109 -10.47 5.19 -1.38
CA LEU A 109 -9.37 6.12 -1.57
C LEU A 109 -9.86 7.57 -1.68
N ASP A 110 -9.57 8.33 -0.65
CA ASP A 110 -9.62 9.80 -0.63
C ASP A 110 -8.18 10.31 -0.61
N ARG A 111 -7.78 10.99 -1.69
CA ARG A 111 -6.40 11.45 -1.88
C ARG A 111 -6.00 12.53 -0.86
N ASP A 112 -6.92 13.42 -0.51
CA ASP A 112 -6.66 14.51 0.43
C ASP A 112 -6.59 13.97 1.86
N ARG A 113 -7.42 12.96 2.17
CA ARG A 113 -7.28 12.21 3.42
C ARG A 113 -5.96 11.44 3.45
N LEU A 114 -5.58 10.76 2.36
CA LEU A 114 -4.34 9.99 2.31
C LEU A 114 -3.13 10.90 2.56
N TRP A 115 -3.14 12.08 1.95
CA TRP A 115 -2.12 13.10 2.16
C TRP A 115 -2.01 13.52 3.63
N ARG A 116 -3.14 13.87 4.24
CA ARG A 116 -3.18 14.26 5.67
C ARG A 116 -2.67 13.15 6.59
N GLU A 117 -3.00 11.89 6.31
CA GLU A 117 -2.54 10.75 7.12
C GLU A 117 -1.04 10.47 6.99
N LEU A 118 -0.43 10.85 5.87
CA LEU A 118 1.02 10.76 5.65
C LEU A 118 1.78 11.91 6.31
N GLU A 119 1.20 13.10 6.40
CA GLU A 119 1.77 14.26 7.09
C GLU A 119 1.55 14.24 8.61
N ARG A 120 0.58 13.45 9.07
CA ARG A 120 0.22 13.36 10.48
C ARG A 120 1.46 13.03 11.32
N PRO A 121 1.82 13.86 12.33
CA PRO A 121 2.88 13.52 13.26
C PRO A 121 2.51 12.22 13.99
N ARG A 122 3.37 11.21 13.87
CA ARG A 122 3.23 9.95 14.60
C ARG A 122 4.27 9.94 15.71
N GLY A 123 3.80 9.99 16.96
CA GLY A 123 4.66 9.91 18.13
C GLY A 123 5.37 8.55 18.18
N SER A 124 6.62 8.55 18.63
CA SER A 124 7.29 7.35 19.12
C SER A 124 6.58 6.96 20.40
N GLY A 125 5.66 5.99 20.36
CA GLY A 125 5.16 5.38 21.60
C GLY A 125 6.36 4.90 22.41
N GLY A 126 6.46 5.40 23.65
CA GLY A 126 7.55 5.11 24.59
C GLY A 126 7.55 3.68 25.10
#